data_AF-A0A7X7WGV1-F1
#
_entry.id   AF-A0A7X7WGV1-F1
#
_cell.length_a   1.000
_cell.length_b   1.000
_cell.length_c   1.000
_cell.angle_alpha   90.00
_cell.angle_beta   90.00
_cell.angle_gamma   90.00
#
_symmetry.space_group_name_H-M   'P 1'
#
loop_
_entity.id
_entity.type
_entity.pdbx_description
1 polymer ?
#
loop_
_entity_poly.entity_id
_entity_poly.type
_entity_poly.pdbx_seq_one_letter_code
_entity_poly.pdbx_strand_id
1 'polypeptide(L)'
;MKKLWMAFILVVVISFSILGWAGFKIYQEKPPIPSSVVTTEGAAVISEGDILAGQGVWRAMGGMELGSIWGHGSYVAPDSYQPLE
;
A
#
# COMPACT_ATOMS: atom_id res chain seq x y z
N MET A 1 -6.15 -22.63 -35.88
CA MET A 1 -5.48 -21.39 -35.43
C MET A 1 -6.44 -20.34 -34.87
N LYS A 2 -7.51 -19.94 -35.58
CA LYS A 2 -8.46 -18.90 -35.11
C LYS A 2 -9.14 -19.23 -33.76
N LYS A 3 -9.49 -20.51 -33.51
CA LYS A 3 -10.11 -20.96 -32.24
C LYS A 3 -9.21 -20.81 -31.01
N LEU A 4 -7.90 -21.04 -31.17
CA LEU A 4 -6.93 -20.87 -30.09
C LEU A 4 -6.69 -19.39 -29.77
N TRP A 5 -6.63 -18.55 -30.80
CA TRP A 5 -6.52 -17.10 -30.64
C TRP A 5 -7.76 -16.49 -29.96
N MET A 6 -8.95 -16.96 -30.30
CA MET A 6 -10.18 -16.54 -29.59
C MET A 6 -10.17 -16.96 -28.12
N ALA A 7 -9.75 -18.19 -27.82
CA ALA A 7 -9.62 -18.66 -26.43
C ALA A 7 -8.57 -17.85 -25.65
N PHE A 8 -7.44 -17.52 -26.27
CA PHE A 8 -6.41 -16.68 -25.67
C PHE A 8 -6.92 -15.28 -25.34
N ILE A 9 -7.55 -14.60 -26.32
CA ILE A 9 -8.15 -13.28 -26.10
C ILE A 9 -9.19 -13.32 -24.99
N LEU A 10 -10.02 -14.37 -24.95
CA LEU A 10 -11.02 -14.54 -23.90
C LEU A 10 -10.38 -14.61 -22.51
N VAL A 11 -9.33 -15.43 -22.33
CA VAL A 11 -8.62 -15.55 -21.05
C VAL A 11 -7.99 -14.23 -20.65
N VAL A 12 -7.35 -13.53 -21.59
CA VAL A 12 -6.73 -12.23 -21.35
C VAL A 12 -7.78 -11.21 -20.90
N VAL A 13 -8.88 -11.06 -21.65
CA VAL A 13 -9.95 -10.10 -21.33
C VAL A 13 -10.56 -10.38 -19.96
N ILE A 14 -10.86 -11.65 -19.65
CA ILE A 14 -11.43 -12.01 -18.34
C ILE A 14 -10.43 -11.71 -17.22
N SER A 15 -9.16 -12.09 -17.38
CA SER A 15 -8.12 -11.86 -16.36
C SER A 15 -7.91 -10.38 -16.08
N PHE A 16 -7.80 -9.56 -17.13
CA PHE A 16 -7.66 -8.11 -16.97
C PHE A 16 -8.93 -7.45 -16.43
N SER A 17 -10.12 -7.97 -16.75
CA SER A 17 -11.38 -7.48 -16.17
C SER A 17 -11.43 -7.70 -14.67
N ILE A 18 -11.03 -8.89 -14.20
CA ILE A 18 -10.96 -9.21 -12.76
C ILE A 18 -9.92 -8.32 -12.08
N LEU A 19 -8.72 -8.18 -12.67
CA LEU A 19 -7.67 -7.33 -12.12
C LEU A 19 -8.11 -5.86 -12.02
N GLY A 20 -8.76 -5.34 -13.05
CA GLY A 20 -9.29 -3.97 -13.07
C GLY A 20 -10.37 -3.74 -12.01
N TRP A 21 -11.28 -4.71 -11.86
CA TRP A 21 -12.31 -4.65 -10.83
C TRP A 21 -11.71 -4.68 -9.41
N ALA A 22 -10.75 -5.56 -9.15
CA ALA A 22 -10.04 -5.61 -7.88
C ALA A 22 -9.27 -4.32 -7.59
N GLY A 23 -8.59 -3.75 -8.59
CA GLY A 23 -7.90 -2.45 -8.46
C GLY A 23 -8.85 -1.30 -8.10
N PHE A 24 -10.04 -1.27 -8.72
CA PHE A 24 -11.07 -0.27 -8.40
C PHE A 24 -11.58 -0.41 -6.95
N LYS A 25 -11.77 -1.65 -6.47
CA LYS A 25 -12.15 -1.92 -5.08
C LYS A 25 -11.07 -1.44 -4.10
N ILE A 26 -9.79 -1.75 -4.37
CA ILE A 26 -8.66 -1.31 -3.55
C ILE A 26 -8.61 0.23 -3.47
N TYR A 27 -8.84 0.92 -4.59
CA TYR A 27 -8.79 2.39 -4.59
C TYR A 27 -9.85 3.02 -3.68
N GLN A 28 -11.03 2.40 -3.58
CA GLN A 28 -12.12 2.88 -2.72
C GLN A 28 -11.97 2.46 -1.26
N GLU A 29 -11.42 1.27 -0.99
CA GLU A 29 -11.33 0.70 0.36
C GLU A 29 -9.99 0.95 1.05
N LYS A 30 -9.00 1.50 0.35
CA LYS A 30 -7.72 1.85 0.96
C LYS A 30 -7.93 2.77 2.17
N PRO A 31 -7.19 2.57 3.27
CA PRO A 31 -7.33 3.43 4.44
C PRO A 31 -7.01 4.88 4.07
N PRO A 32 -7.91 5.84 4.38
CA PRO A 32 -7.64 7.25 4.12
C PRO A 32 -6.50 7.75 5.02
N ILE A 33 -5.59 8.55 4.47
CA ILE A 33 -4.54 9.20 5.25
C ILE A 33 -5.18 10.42 5.92
N PRO A 34 -5.21 10.50 7.27
CA PRO A 34 -5.80 11.64 7.96
C PRO A 34 -4.97 12.90 7.72
N SER A 35 -5.64 14.05 7.61
CA SER A 35 -4.98 15.36 7.48
C SER A 35 -4.33 15.82 8.79
N SER A 36 -4.83 15.38 9.94
CA SER A 36 -4.23 15.69 11.23
C SER A 36 -4.71 14.69 12.28
N VAL A 37 -3.89 14.43 13.28
CA VAL A 37 -4.27 13.65 14.46
C VAL A 37 -4.25 14.58 15.67
N VAL A 38 -5.38 14.68 16.39
CA VAL A 38 -5.54 15.57 17.55
C VAL A 38 -5.88 14.77 18.80
N THR A 39 -5.50 15.28 19.98
CA THR A 39 -5.94 14.72 21.26
C THR A 39 -7.41 15.02 21.51
N THR A 40 -8.00 14.38 22.53
CA THR A 40 -9.36 14.67 23.00
C THR A 40 -9.54 16.12 23.44
N GLU A 41 -8.47 16.77 23.90
CA GLU A 41 -8.44 18.19 24.29
C GLU A 41 -8.19 19.14 23.09
N GLY A 42 -8.00 18.61 21.88
CA GLY A 42 -7.81 19.39 20.66
C GLY A 42 -6.35 19.78 20.35
N ALA A 43 -5.37 19.24 21.07
CA ALA A 43 -3.95 19.48 20.76
C ALA A 43 -3.51 18.63 19.56
N ALA A 44 -2.82 19.22 18.58
CA ALA A 44 -2.31 18.47 17.43
C ALA A 44 -1.13 17.56 17.84
N VAL A 45 -1.24 16.27 17.53
CA VAL A 45 -0.20 15.25 17.72
C VAL A 45 0.57 15.02 16.42
N ILE A 46 -0.15 14.98 15.30
CA ILE A 46 0.42 14.87 13.95
C ILE A 46 -0.24 15.96 13.10
N SER A 47 0.59 16.83 12.51
CA SER A 47 0.10 17.94 11.69
C SER A 47 -0.13 17.50 10.24
N GLU A 48 -0.73 18.39 9.46
CA GLU A 48 -0.95 18.16 8.04
C GLU A 48 0.36 17.99 7.29
N GLY A 49 0.42 16.93 6.48
CA GLY A 49 1.59 16.60 5.67
C GLY A 49 2.70 15.84 6.41
N ASP A 50 2.71 15.81 7.74
CA ASP A 50 3.76 15.13 8.52
C ASP A 50 3.83 13.63 8.21
N ILE A 51 2.67 12.98 8.01
CA ILE A 51 2.60 11.56 7.63
C ILE A 51 3.29 11.32 6.28
N LEU A 52 3.01 12.18 5.28
CA LEU A 52 3.60 12.06 3.94
C LEU A 52 5.09 12.41 3.95
N ALA A 53 5.49 13.39 4.76
CA ALA A 53 6.88 13.75 4.95
C ALA A 53 7.66 12.60 5.61
N GLY A 54 7.11 11.97 6.65
CA GLY A 54 7.67 10.78 7.29
C GLY A 54 7.84 9.60 6.32
N GLN A 55 6.83 9.34 5.47
CA GLN A 55 6.94 8.36 4.39
C GLN A 55 8.06 8.71 3.37
N GLY A 56 8.28 9.99 3.10
CA GLY A 56 9.39 10.49 2.28
C GLY A 56 10.76 10.18 2.91
N VAL A 57 10.92 10.51 4.19
CA VAL A 57 12.15 10.23 4.95
C VAL A 57 12.44 8.73 5.02
N TRP A 58 11.45 7.90 5.33
CA TRP A 58 11.63 6.44 5.38
C TRP A 58 12.11 5.87 4.04
N ARG A 59 11.53 6.32 2.92
CA ARG A 59 12.00 5.93 1.57
C ARG A 59 13.43 6.38 1.32
N ALA A 60 13.78 7.61 1.69
CA ALA A 60 15.13 8.16 1.51
C ALA A 60 16.19 7.42 2.34
N MET A 61 15.81 6.90 3.51
CA MET A 61 16.70 6.14 4.39
C MET A 61 16.96 4.70 3.90
N GLY A 62 16.30 4.24 2.84
CA GLY A 62 16.46 2.87 2.30
C GLY A 62 15.17 2.04 2.33
N GLY A 63 14.12 2.52 3.01
CA GLY A 63 12.78 1.98 2.94
C GLY A 63 12.69 0.46 3.15
N MET A 64 12.14 -0.22 2.13
CA MET A 64 11.96 -1.67 2.11
C MET A 64 13.27 -2.47 2.02
N GLU A 65 14.41 -1.85 1.74
CA GLU A 65 15.70 -2.56 1.71
C GLU A 65 16.27 -2.73 3.12
N LEU A 66 15.97 -1.80 4.03
CA LEU A 66 16.45 -1.87 5.41
C LEU A 66 15.55 -2.71 6.32
N GLY A 67 14.26 -2.79 6.05
CA GLY A 67 13.30 -3.58 6.82
C GLY A 67 11.98 -3.74 6.09
N SER A 68 10.94 -4.15 6.82
CA SER A 68 9.60 -4.37 6.27
C SER A 68 8.53 -3.53 6.97
N ILE A 69 7.47 -3.27 6.20
CA ILE A 69 6.23 -2.61 6.63
C ILE A 69 5.08 -3.47 6.08
N TRP A 70 4.15 -3.90 6.95
CA TRP A 70 3.04 -4.78 6.56
C TRP A 70 3.52 -6.07 5.87
N GLY A 71 4.63 -6.64 6.35
CA GLY A 71 5.25 -7.82 5.76
C GLY A 71 5.89 -7.61 4.38
N HIS A 72 5.96 -6.37 3.87
CA HIS A 72 6.60 -6.05 2.60
C HIS A 72 7.94 -5.34 2.85
N GLY A 73 9.02 -5.97 2.41
CA GLY A 73 10.38 -5.42 2.46
C GLY A 73 11.42 -6.49 2.75
N SER A 74 12.55 -6.08 3.30
CA SER A 74 13.65 -6.97 3.62
C SER A 74 13.48 -7.59 5.00
N TYR A 75 14.17 -8.70 5.22
CA TYR A 75 14.22 -9.42 6.50
C TYR A 75 15.47 -9.06 7.32
N VAL A 76 16.16 -7.97 6.96
CA VAL A 76 17.38 -7.53 7.65
C VAL A 76 17.03 -6.89 8.99
N ALA A 77 15.99 -6.06 9.03
CA ALA A 77 15.39 -5.53 10.25
C ALA A 77 13.98 -6.11 10.47
N PRO A 78 13.49 -6.15 11.73
CA PRO A 78 12.13 -6.59 12.03
C PRO A 78 11.06 -5.73 11.34
N ASP A 79 9.89 -6.32 11.08
CA ASP A 79 8.73 -5.59 10.55
C ASP A 79 8.29 -4.54 11.57
N SER A 80 8.06 -3.31 11.10
CA SER A 80 7.61 -2.20 11.93
C SER A 80 6.22 -2.43 12.55
N TYR A 81 5.43 -3.35 11.99
CA TYR A 81 4.11 -3.71 12.49
C TYR A 81 4.08 -4.95 13.39
N GLN A 82 5.22 -5.62 13.58
CA GLN A 82 5.29 -6.79 14.44
C GLN A 82 5.64 -6.37 15.88
N PRO A 83 4.98 -6.92 16.92
CA PRO A 83 5.37 -6.68 18.29
C PRO A 83 6.80 -7.16 18.53
N LEU A 84 7.60 -6.32 19.20
CA LEU A 84 8.90 -6.75 19.72
C LEU A 84 8.61 -7.61 20.96
N GLU A 85 8.93 -8.91 20.91
CA GLU A 85 8.98 -9.77 22.11
C GLU A 85 10.12 -9.35 23.05
#